data_AF-A0AB38UFB3-F1
#
_entry.id   AF-A0AB38UFB3-F1
#
_cell.length_a   1.000
_cell.length_b   1.000
_cell.length_c   1.000
_cell.angle_alpha   90.00
_cell.angle_beta   90.00
_cell.angle_gamma   90.00
#
_symmetry.space_group_name_H-M   'P 1'
#
loop_
_entity.id
_entity.type
_entity.pdbx_description
1 polymer ?
#
loop_
_entity_poly.entity_id
_entity_poly.type
_entity_poly.pdbx_seq_one_letter_code
_entity_poly.pdbx_strand_id
1 'polypeptide(L)'
;MELDTPRNGAKAGQELELKYISTADFDSVSPPDFGTLIETVEGATPHKAGHTVKNGILTDIYEQGFSYRIRFKKPGNTKLPLASIKANGKEYETPLTSVWVHPVDTNIDSVKCSIQLEDSYRKGVFTAIGICLLIAWLLIRLSFQKQKK
;
A
#
# COMPACT_ATOMS: atom_id res chain seq x y z
N MET A 1 -16.58 14.77 22.71
CA MET A 1 -15.96 14.60 21.39
C MET A 1 -16.48 13.31 20.81
N GLU A 2 -16.91 13.33 19.55
CA GLU A 2 -17.39 12.15 18.83
C GLU A 2 -16.27 11.69 17.88
N LEU A 3 -16.04 10.38 17.78
CA LEU A 3 -15.07 9.83 16.84
C LEU A 3 -15.77 9.58 15.50
N ASP A 4 -15.39 10.34 14.47
CA ASP A 4 -15.82 10.05 13.11
C ASP A 4 -14.95 8.95 12.49
N THR A 5 -15.58 8.01 11.79
CA THR A 5 -14.89 6.90 11.12
C THR A 5 -15.40 6.76 9.69
N PRO A 6 -14.56 6.28 8.74
CA PRO A 6 -15.02 6.05 7.37
C PRO A 6 -16.26 5.16 7.31
N ARG A 7 -17.09 5.31 6.26
CA ARG A 7 -18.36 4.57 6.08
C ARG A 7 -18.25 3.04 6.23
N ASN A 8 -17.08 2.47 5.97
CA ASN A 8 -16.78 1.03 6.07
C ASN A 8 -15.85 0.68 7.24
N GLY A 9 -15.73 1.58 8.23
CA GLY A 9 -14.79 1.48 9.34
C GLY A 9 -13.32 1.66 8.93
N ALA A 10 -12.44 1.53 9.91
CA ALA A 10 -10.99 1.49 9.69
C ALA A 10 -10.55 0.06 9.36
N LYS A 11 -9.64 -0.11 8.40
CA LYS A 11 -9.05 -1.41 8.05
C LYS A 11 -7.55 -1.42 8.35
N ALA A 12 -7.04 -2.58 8.74
CA ALA A 12 -5.60 -2.78 8.85
C ALA A 12 -4.97 -2.54 7.46
N GLY A 13 -3.78 -1.94 7.41
CA GLY A 13 -3.10 -1.63 6.15
C GLY A 13 -3.63 -0.39 5.40
N GLN A 14 -4.84 0.08 5.72
CA GLN A 14 -5.41 1.28 5.11
C GLN A 14 -4.74 2.54 5.65
N GLU A 15 -4.42 3.46 4.76
CA GLU A 15 -3.98 4.80 5.15
C GLU A 15 -5.18 5.68 5.49
N LEU A 16 -5.12 6.35 6.64
CA LEU A 16 -6.20 7.15 7.20
C LEU A 16 -5.66 8.49 7.71
N GLU A 17 -6.47 9.53 7.60
CA GLU A 17 -6.20 10.81 8.26
C GLU A 17 -6.80 10.79 9.67
N LEU A 18 -5.94 10.88 10.70
CA LEU A 18 -6.35 11.02 12.10
C LEU A 18 -6.24 12.49 12.50
N LYS A 19 -7.37 13.11 12.87
CA LYS A 19 -7.44 14.52 13.29
C LYS A 19 -7.61 14.66 14.79
N TYR A 20 -6.75 15.49 15.38
CA TYR A 20 -6.91 16.01 16.73
C TYR A 20 -7.45 17.42 16.62
N ILE A 21 -8.68 17.64 17.10
CA ILE A 21 -9.42 18.89 16.91
C ILE A 21 -9.58 19.58 18.27
N SER A 22 -9.32 20.88 18.28
CA SER A 22 -9.56 21.82 19.36
C SER A 22 -10.51 22.92 18.88
N THR A 23 -11.46 23.27 19.75
CA THR A 23 -12.36 24.42 19.51
C THR A 23 -11.81 25.73 20.09
N ALA A 24 -10.57 25.73 20.58
CA ALA A 24 -9.88 26.88 21.15
C ALA A 24 -8.46 27.02 20.58
N ASP A 25 -7.93 28.24 20.54
CA ASP A 25 -6.50 28.49 20.30
C ASP A 25 -5.65 27.92 21.43
N PHE A 26 -4.44 27.47 21.09
CA PHE A 26 -3.50 26.87 22.03
C PHE A 26 -2.07 27.30 21.72
N ASP A 27 -1.25 27.39 22.77
CA ASP A 27 0.12 27.91 22.73
C ASP A 27 1.12 26.79 22.40
N SER A 28 0.83 25.56 22.84
CA SER A 28 1.71 24.40 22.66
C SER A 28 0.95 23.10 22.59
N VAL A 29 1.57 22.10 21.98
CA VAL A 29 1.05 20.73 21.79
C VAL A 29 2.05 19.72 22.34
N SER A 30 1.56 18.75 23.11
CA SER A 30 2.25 17.50 23.40
C SER A 30 1.75 16.44 22.40
N PRO A 31 2.59 16.00 21.44
CA PRO A 31 2.15 15.12 20.38
C PRO A 31 1.83 13.71 20.91
N PRO A 32 0.93 12.97 20.24
CA PRO A 32 0.59 11.61 20.60
C PRO A 32 1.74 10.62 20.42
N ASP A 33 1.85 9.65 21.33
CA ASP A 33 2.72 8.48 21.19
C ASP A 33 1.97 7.33 20.53
N PHE A 34 2.23 7.11 19.24
CA PHE A 34 1.59 6.05 18.44
C PHE A 34 2.04 4.63 18.80
N GLY A 35 3.13 4.48 19.55
CA GLY A 35 3.67 3.18 19.95
C GLY A 35 3.95 2.27 18.75
N THR A 36 3.61 0.98 18.87
CA THR A 36 3.97 -0.05 17.88
C THR A 36 2.83 -0.49 16.99
N LEU A 37 1.57 -0.26 17.39
CA LEU A 37 0.36 -0.77 16.72
C LEU A 37 -0.08 0.11 15.54
N ILE A 38 0.28 1.38 15.56
CA ILE A 38 -0.04 2.37 14.54
C ILE A 38 1.28 2.80 13.89
N GLU A 39 1.29 2.85 12.56
CA GLU A 39 2.37 3.42 11.76
C GLU A 39 2.00 4.88 11.43
N THR A 40 2.94 5.81 11.64
CA THR A 40 2.83 7.18 11.18
C THR A 40 3.42 7.27 9.77
N VAL A 41 2.56 7.42 8.76
CA VAL A 41 2.93 7.55 7.35
C VAL A 41 3.41 8.97 7.07
N GLU A 42 2.70 9.96 7.60
CA GLU A 42 3.06 11.38 7.53
C GLU A 42 2.90 12.02 8.90
N GLY A 43 3.86 12.88 9.25
CA GLY A 43 3.92 13.57 10.53
C GLY A 43 2.80 14.61 10.72
N ALA A 44 2.92 15.38 11.81
CA ALA A 44 1.89 16.34 12.19
C ALA A 44 1.74 17.45 11.13
N THR A 45 0.54 17.61 10.59
CA THR A 45 0.16 18.72 9.72
C THR A 45 -0.84 19.61 10.46
N PRO A 46 -0.53 20.89 10.70
CA PRO A 46 -1.48 21.80 11.34
C PRO A 46 -2.67 22.05 10.42
N HIS A 47 -3.87 22.14 10.99
CA HIS A 47 -5.07 22.57 10.27
C HIS A 47 -5.82 23.62 11.07
N LYS A 48 -6.44 24.56 10.36
CA LYS A 48 -7.37 25.54 10.92
C LYS A 48 -8.52 25.72 9.93
N ALA A 49 -9.71 25.31 10.34
CA ALA A 49 -10.95 25.63 9.68
C ALA A 49 -11.53 26.86 10.39
N GLY A 50 -11.79 27.91 9.62
CA GLY A 50 -12.35 29.16 10.16
C GLY A 50 -13.86 29.29 9.96
N HIS A 51 -14.44 28.59 8.98
CA HIS A 51 -15.81 28.83 8.54
C HIS A 51 -16.49 27.57 8.00
N THR A 52 -17.79 27.42 8.27
CA THR A 52 -18.71 26.49 7.60
C THR A 52 -19.98 27.24 7.19
N VAL A 53 -20.77 26.66 6.29
CA VAL A 53 -22.08 27.22 5.92
C VAL A 53 -23.18 26.34 6.52
N LYS A 54 -23.89 26.84 7.52
CA LYS A 54 -25.08 26.20 8.08
C LYS A 54 -26.32 26.97 7.64
N ASN A 55 -27.23 26.30 6.93
CA ASN A 55 -28.48 26.90 6.40
C ASN A 55 -28.27 28.18 5.57
N GLY A 56 -27.19 28.26 4.79
CA GLY A 56 -26.87 29.44 3.97
C GLY A 56 -26.17 30.59 4.71
N ILE A 57 -25.86 30.44 6.00
CA ILE A 57 -25.14 31.45 6.80
C ILE A 57 -23.70 30.99 7.01
N LEU A 58 -22.74 31.85 6.67
CA LEU A 58 -21.33 31.67 7.04
C LEU A 58 -21.23 31.71 8.56
N THR A 59 -20.90 30.56 9.14
CA THR A 59 -20.78 30.35 10.57
C THR A 59 -19.33 30.03 10.87
N ASP A 60 -18.72 30.77 11.79
CA ASP A 60 -17.37 30.43 12.23
C ASP A 60 -17.43 29.16 13.07
N ILE A 61 -16.94 28.06 12.53
CA ILE A 61 -16.48 26.94 13.35
C ILE A 61 -15.01 27.16 13.54
N TYR A 62 -14.63 27.63 14.73
CA TYR A 62 -13.25 27.66 15.14
C TYR A 62 -12.82 26.22 15.44
N GLU A 63 -12.43 25.47 14.43
CA GLU A 63 -11.84 24.15 14.59
C GLU A 63 -10.39 24.21 14.11
N GLN A 64 -9.46 23.94 15.01
CA GLN A 64 -8.05 23.87 14.67
C GLN A 64 -7.37 22.71 15.38
N GLY A 65 -6.19 22.35 14.92
CA GLY A 65 -5.43 21.29 15.54
C GLY A 65 -4.38 20.76 14.60
N PHE A 66 -4.19 19.44 14.64
CA PHE A 66 -3.19 18.76 13.83
C PHE A 66 -3.72 17.43 13.34
N SER A 67 -3.29 17.04 12.15
CA SER A 67 -3.62 15.75 11.55
C SER A 67 -2.36 14.94 11.30
N TYR A 68 -2.52 13.62 11.28
CA TYR A 68 -1.50 12.65 10.90
C TYR A 68 -2.07 11.74 9.82
N ARG A 69 -1.24 11.31 8.87
CA ARG A 69 -1.57 10.15 8.05
C ARG A 69 -1.02 8.92 8.74
N ILE A 70 -1.90 7.99 9.06
CA ILE A 70 -1.58 6.80 9.83
C ILE A 70 -2.01 5.53 9.10
N ARG A 71 -1.46 4.40 9.52
CA ARG A 71 -1.90 3.08 9.12
C ARG A 71 -1.96 2.15 10.33
N PHE A 72 -3.09 1.48 10.53
CA PHE A 72 -3.18 0.43 11.54
C PHE A 72 -2.46 -0.83 11.06
N LYS A 73 -1.55 -1.38 11.87
CA LYS A 73 -0.76 -2.55 11.45
C LYS A 73 -1.51 -3.88 11.58
N LYS A 74 -2.46 -3.97 12.51
CA LYS A 74 -3.20 -5.19 12.84
C LYS A 74 -4.69 -4.91 13.03
N PRO A 75 -5.57 -5.88 12.72
CA PRO A 75 -6.99 -5.78 13.07
C PRO A 75 -7.21 -5.95 14.58
N GLY A 76 -8.38 -5.51 15.05
CA GLY A 76 -8.81 -5.58 16.44
C GLY A 76 -9.10 -4.22 17.07
N ASN A 77 -9.46 -4.22 18.35
CA ASN A 77 -9.68 -2.98 19.09
C ASN A 77 -8.32 -2.29 19.35
N THR A 78 -8.16 -1.09 18.82
CA THR A 78 -6.95 -0.29 18.99
C THR A 78 -7.30 0.99 19.73
N LYS A 79 -6.62 1.25 20.85
CA LYS A 79 -6.70 2.53 21.55
C LYS A 79 -5.99 3.60 20.72
N LEU A 80 -6.65 4.72 20.50
CA LEU A 80 -6.03 5.88 19.87
C LEU A 80 -5.13 6.58 20.89
N PRO A 81 -3.95 7.05 20.48
CA PRO A 81 -3.02 7.70 21.38
C PRO A 81 -3.54 9.09 21.78
N LEU A 82 -3.31 9.43 23.04
CA LEU A 82 -3.72 10.70 23.61
C LEU A 82 -2.79 11.81 23.12
N ALA A 83 -3.34 13.00 22.94
CA ALA A 83 -2.56 14.20 22.77
C ALA A 83 -3.07 15.28 23.73
N SER A 84 -2.16 16.14 24.18
CA SER A 84 -2.52 17.28 25.03
C SER A 84 -2.14 18.61 24.38
N ILE A 85 -2.91 19.64 24.71
CA ILE A 85 -2.66 21.02 24.33
C ILE A 85 -2.61 21.88 25.58
N LYS A 86 -1.86 22.98 25.52
CA LYS A 86 -1.90 24.03 26.54
C LYS A 86 -2.59 25.26 25.96
N ALA A 87 -3.69 25.67 26.58
CA ALA A 87 -4.46 26.85 26.20
C ALA A 87 -4.71 27.70 27.43
N ASN A 88 -4.38 29.00 27.38
CA ASN A 88 -4.58 29.94 28.48
C ASN A 88 -3.98 29.46 29.81
N GLY A 89 -2.80 28.83 29.75
CA GLY A 89 -2.11 28.30 30.92
C GLY A 89 -2.67 27.00 31.50
N LYS A 90 -3.77 26.46 30.94
CA LYS A 90 -4.36 25.17 31.34
C LYS A 90 -4.09 24.09 30.32
N GLU A 91 -3.84 22.88 30.80
CA GLU A 91 -3.66 21.69 29.97
C GLU A 91 -5.02 21.02 29.69
N TYR A 92 -5.22 20.60 28.44
CA TYR A 92 -6.38 19.88 27.97
C TYR A 92 -5.91 18.65 27.21
N GLU A 93 -6.53 17.51 27.47
CA GLU A 93 -6.19 16.23 26.85
C GLU A 93 -7.36 15.71 26.03
N THR A 94 -7.05 15.02 24.94
CA THR A 94 -8.06 14.32 24.15
C THR A 94 -8.71 13.19 24.95
N PRO A 95 -10.00 12.89 24.73
CA PRO A 95 -10.66 11.81 25.44
C PRO A 95 -10.12 10.43 25.03
N LEU A 96 -10.04 9.53 26.00
CA LEU A 96 -9.73 8.12 25.79
C LEU A 96 -10.72 7.48 24.81
N THR A 97 -10.22 7.11 23.64
CA THR A 97 -11.03 6.61 22.53
C THR A 97 -10.39 5.35 21.93
N SER A 98 -11.21 4.37 21.56
CA SER A 98 -10.80 3.17 20.85
C SER A 98 -11.54 3.04 19.53
N VAL A 99 -10.86 2.49 18.52
CA VAL A 99 -11.45 2.14 17.23
C VAL A 99 -11.35 0.64 17.01
N TRP A 100 -12.40 0.05 16.43
CA TRP A 100 -12.33 -1.32 15.94
C TRP A 100 -11.75 -1.33 14.52
N VAL A 101 -10.62 -2.01 14.35
CA VAL A 101 -9.92 -2.13 13.07
C VAL A 101 -10.30 -3.45 12.42
N HIS A 102 -10.94 -3.40 11.25
CA HIS A 102 -11.30 -4.56 10.47
C HIS A 102 -10.06 -5.18 9.78
N PRO A 103 -10.09 -6.49 9.49
CA PRO A 103 -9.07 -7.11 8.63
C PRO A 103 -9.05 -6.46 7.24
N VAL A 104 -7.92 -6.60 6.54
CA VAL A 104 -7.80 -6.21 5.13
C VAL A 104 -8.85 -6.96 4.32
N ASP A 105 -9.49 -6.29 3.34
CA ASP A 105 -10.35 -6.97 2.38
C ASP A 105 -9.52 -7.89 1.50
N THR A 106 -9.42 -9.16 1.89
CA THR A 106 -8.75 -10.20 1.13
C THR A 106 -9.70 -10.79 0.09
N ASN A 107 -10.25 -9.99 -0.83
CA ASN A 107 -10.91 -10.56 -2.00
C ASN A 107 -9.84 -11.11 -2.97
N ILE A 108 -9.25 -12.24 -2.58
CA ILE A 108 -8.16 -12.94 -3.27
C ILE A 108 -8.71 -13.84 -4.40
N ASP A 109 -10.04 -14.03 -4.47
CA ASP A 109 -10.70 -14.91 -5.45
C ASP A 109 -10.43 -14.52 -6.92
N SER A 110 -9.96 -13.30 -7.17
CA SER A 110 -9.61 -12.79 -8.50
C SER A 110 -8.14 -12.92 -8.90
N VAL A 111 -7.24 -13.34 -7.99
CA VAL A 111 -5.80 -13.40 -8.27
C VAL A 111 -5.46 -14.74 -8.95
N LYS A 112 -5.19 -14.71 -10.26
CA LYS A 112 -4.64 -15.85 -11.01
C LYS A 112 -3.17 -15.62 -11.35
N CYS A 113 -2.28 -16.40 -10.75
CA CYS A 113 -0.88 -16.47 -11.13
C CYS A 113 -0.68 -17.63 -12.12
N SER A 114 0.14 -17.44 -13.15
CA SER A 114 0.54 -18.52 -14.06
C SER A 114 2.05 -18.48 -14.32
N ILE A 115 2.66 -19.65 -14.43
CA ILE A 115 4.07 -19.84 -14.78
C ILE A 115 4.12 -20.71 -16.04
N GLN A 116 4.89 -20.30 -17.05
CA GLN A 116 5.05 -21.03 -18.30
C GLN A 116 6.52 -21.36 -18.51
N LEU A 117 6.79 -22.60 -18.93
CA LEU A 117 8.08 -23.08 -19.39
C LEU A 117 7.99 -23.26 -20.91
N GLU A 118 8.87 -22.58 -21.64
CA GLU A 118 9.05 -22.81 -23.08
C GLU A 118 10.25 -23.73 -23.31
N ASP A 119 10.09 -24.69 -24.23
CA ASP A 119 11.20 -25.52 -24.68
C ASP A 119 12.19 -24.69 -25.51
N SER A 120 13.45 -24.66 -25.07
CA SER A 120 14.56 -24.11 -25.85
C SER A 120 14.92 -25.05 -27.02
N TYR A 121 14.10 -25.03 -28.07
CA TYR A 121 14.28 -25.90 -29.22
C TYR A 121 15.62 -25.63 -29.94
N ARG A 122 16.58 -26.54 -29.77
CA ARG A 122 17.94 -26.48 -30.34
C ARG A 122 17.93 -26.90 -31.82
N LYS A 123 17.73 -25.94 -32.73
CA LYS A 123 17.69 -26.08 -34.22
C LYS A 123 18.95 -26.64 -34.92
N GLY A 124 19.93 -27.21 -34.22
CA GLY A 124 21.27 -27.48 -34.76
C GLY A 124 21.58 -28.89 -35.27
N VAL A 125 20.73 -29.90 -35.03
CA VAL A 125 21.15 -31.32 -35.22
C VAL A 125 20.74 -31.91 -36.57
N PHE A 126 19.65 -31.43 -37.19
CA PHE A 126 19.13 -32.03 -38.43
C PHE A 126 19.95 -31.68 -39.69
N THR A 127 20.70 -30.58 -39.69
CA THR A 127 21.52 -30.18 -40.84
C THR A 127 22.79 -31.02 -40.97
N ALA A 128 23.42 -31.42 -39.85
CA ALA A 128 24.66 -32.19 -39.88
C ALA A 128 24.44 -33.62 -40.41
N ILE A 129 23.35 -34.29 -40.00
CA ILE A 129 23.06 -35.67 -40.44
C ILE A 129 22.75 -35.69 -41.95
N GLY A 130 21.98 -34.73 -42.45
CA GLY A 130 21.68 -34.61 -43.88
C GLY A 130 22.93 -34.37 -44.74
N ILE A 131 23.84 -33.51 -44.28
CA ILE A 131 25.11 -33.24 -44.97
C ILE A 131 26.00 -34.49 -44.98
N CYS A 132 26.13 -35.21 -43.87
CA CYS A 132 26.93 -36.43 -43.81
C CYS A 132 26.41 -37.53 -44.76
N LEU A 133 25.08 -37.71 -44.85
CA LEU A 133 24.50 -38.70 -45.78
C LEU A 133 24.73 -38.32 -47.25
N LEU A 134 24.65 -37.03 -47.60
CA LEU A 134 24.98 -36.55 -48.95
C LEU A 134 26.45 -36.79 -49.32
N ILE A 135 27.37 -36.51 -48.40
CA ILE A 135 28.81 -36.75 -48.60
C ILE A 135 29.08 -38.25 -48.79
N ALA A 136 28.51 -39.10 -47.93
CA ALA A 136 28.66 -40.55 -48.04
C ALA A 136 28.14 -41.07 -49.39
N TRP A 137 26.97 -40.57 -49.85
CA TRP A 137 26.41 -40.94 -51.14
C TRP A 137 27.30 -40.51 -52.32
N LEU A 138 27.85 -39.29 -52.28
CA LEU A 138 28.81 -38.80 -53.28
C LEU A 138 30.08 -39.64 -53.36
N LEU A 139 30.64 -40.03 -52.21
CA LEU A 139 31.85 -40.87 -52.15
C LEU A 139 31.61 -42.27 -52.74
N ILE A 140 30.45 -42.88 -52.44
CA ILE A 140 30.07 -44.17 -53.04
C ILE A 140 29.92 -44.03 -54.56
N ARG A 141 29.33 -42.95 -55.05
CA ARG A 141 29.15 -42.76 -56.50
C ARG A 141 30.49 -42.58 -57.24
N LEU A 142 31.44 -41.87 -56.62
CA LEU A 142 32.77 -41.64 -57.19
C LEU A 142 33.63 -42.92 -57.20
N SER A 143 33.54 -43.78 -56.18
CA SER A 143 34.27 -45.05 -56.16
C SER A 143 33.82 -46.01 -57.25
N PHE A 144 32.52 -46.04 -57.56
CA PHE A 144 31.97 -46.82 -58.67
C PHE A 144 32.41 -46.34 -60.05
N GLN A 145 32.66 -45.03 -60.23
CA GLN A 145 33.20 -44.50 -61.48
C GLN A 145 34.67 -44.87 -61.69
N LYS A 146 35.45 -44.99 -60.61
CA LYS A 146 36.88 -45.33 -60.67
C LYS A 146 37.15 -46.81 -60.99
N GLN A 147 36.17 -47.68 -60.79
CA GLN A 147 36.23 -49.12 -61.11
C GLN A 147 35.86 -49.44 -62.57
N LYS A 148 35.42 -48.45 -63.36
CA LYS A 148 35.00 -48.61 -64.77
C LYS A 148 35.99 -48.04 -65.79
N LYS A 149 37.23 -47.78 -65.40
CA LYS A 149 38.30 -47.28 -66.27
C LYS A 149 39.53 -48.17 -66.12
#